data_AF-A0A3P7J380-F1
#
_entry.id   AF-A0A3P7J380-F1
#
_cell.length_a   1.000
_cell.length_b   1.000
_cell.length_c   1.000
_cell.angle_alpha   90.00
_cell.angle_beta   90.00
_cell.angle_gamma   90.00
#
_symmetry.space_group_name_H-M   'P 1'
#
loop_
_entity.id
_entity.type
_entity.pdbx_description
1 polymer ?
#
loop_
_entity_poly.entity_id
_entity_poly.type
_entity_poly.pdbx_seq_one_letter_code
_entity_poly.pdbx_strand_id
1 'polypeptide(L)' 'MKRFYTDLFRSSTPVLNPVIPTGEIPPRILPAVVRAAIQTIKAATAPGADEVSPALLVLKDIAYTR' A
#
# COMPACT_ATOMS: atom_id res chain seq x y z
N MET A 1 21.43 21.44 8.84
CA MET A 1 20.44 20.43 9.27
C MET A 1 19.76 20.75 10.59
N LYS A 2 20.48 20.97 11.71
CA LYS A 2 19.84 21.18 13.03
C LYS A 2 18.80 22.31 13.08
N ARG A 3 19.07 23.46 12.45
CA ARG A 3 18.13 24.61 12.42
C ARG A 3 16.82 24.29 11.71
N PHE A 4 16.87 23.64 10.56
CA PHE A 4 15.69 23.24 9.78
C PHE A 4 14.71 22.39 10.60
N TYR A 5 15.21 21.36 11.29
CA TYR A 5 14.34 20.54 12.14
C TYR A 5 13.83 21.31 13.36
N THR A 6 14.64 22.21 13.92
CA THR A 6 14.21 23.06 15.05
C THR A 6 13.04 23.96 14.64
N ASP A 7 13.12 24.56 13.46
CA ASP A 7 12.07 25.44 12.92
C ASP A 7 10.83 24.63 12.52
N LEU A 8 11.01 23.42 11.97
CA LEU A 8 9.93 22.50 11.63
C LEU A 8 9.09 22.08 12.85
N PHE A 9 9.74 21.68 13.94
CA PHE A 9 9.05 21.28 15.19
C PHE A 9 8.51 22.45 16.00
N ARG A 10 9.00 23.67 15.76
CA ARG A 10 8.49 24.91 16.36
C ARG A 10 7.37 25.54 15.54
N SER A 11 7.11 25.03 14.33
CA SER A 11 6.04 25.49 13.49
C SER A 11 4.68 25.24 14.15
N SER A 12 3.94 26.31 14.43
CA SER A 12 2.57 26.28 14.93
C SER A 12 1.55 26.32 13.79
N THR A 13 1.96 26.04 12.54
CA THR A 13 1.01 25.96 11.44
C THR A 13 0.04 24.82 11.73
N PRO A 14 -1.26 25.08 11.87
CA PRO A 14 -2.22 24.02 12.09
C PRO A 14 -2.19 23.10 10.87
N VAL A 15 -1.69 21.88 11.06
CA VAL A 15 -1.90 20.81 10.09
C VAL A 15 -3.38 20.48 10.17
N LEU A 16 -4.13 20.81 9.12
CA LEU A 16 -5.51 20.37 9.01
C LEU A 16 -5.51 18.86 9.13
N ASN A 17 -6.24 18.32 10.10
CA ASN A 17 -6.47 16.90 10.15
C ASN A 17 -7.05 16.50 8.80
N PRO A 18 -6.48 15.50 8.10
CA PRO A 18 -7.13 14.97 6.92
C PRO A 18 -8.55 14.59 7.32
N VAL A 19 -9.53 15.07 6.56
CA VAL A 19 -10.92 14.66 6.73
C VAL A 19 -10.98 13.20 6.30
N ILE A 20 -10.67 12.30 7.24
CA ILE A 20 -10.92 10.88 7.10
C ILE A 20 -12.43 10.77 7.33
N PRO A 21 -13.22 10.41 6.31
CA PRO A 21 -14.65 10.23 6.50
C PRO A 21 -14.88 9.15 7.57
N THR A 22 -15.28 9.58 8.77
CA THR A 22 -15.66 8.73 9.89
C THR A 22 -16.94 7.99 9.53
N GLY A 23 -16.83 6.91 8.74
CA GLY A 23 -17.98 6.11 8.33
C GLY A 23 -17.92 5.55 6.91
N GLU A 24 -16.96 5.94 6.08
CA GLU A 24 -16.77 5.19 4.83
C GLU A 24 -16.11 3.86 5.17
N ILE A 25 -16.88 2.78 4.98
CA ILE A 25 -16.33 1.43 4.89
C ILE A 25 -15.16 1.54 3.90
N PRO A 26 -13.92 1.22 4.29
CA PRO A 26 -12.82 1.23 3.35
C PRO A 26 -13.26 0.43 2.13
N PRO A 27 -13.09 0.97 0.90
CA PRO A 27 -13.72 0.41 -0.28
C PRO A 27 -13.45 -1.09 -0.27
N ARG A 28 -14.52 -1.89 -0.28
CA ARG A 28 -14.40 -3.35 -0.32
C ARG A 28 -13.49 -3.64 -1.51
N ILE A 29 -12.25 -4.01 -1.23
CA ILE A 29 -11.27 -4.26 -2.29
C ILE A 29 -11.85 -5.41 -3.08
N LEU A 30 -12.34 -5.08 -4.28
CA LEU A 30 -12.99 -6.07 -5.11
C LEU A 30 -11.93 -7.12 -5.46
N PRO A 31 -12.25 -8.42 -5.40
CA PRO A 31 -11.33 -9.46 -5.82
C PRO A 31 -10.69 -9.15 -7.19
N ALA A 32 -11.47 -8.60 -8.13
CA ALA A 32 -10.99 -8.17 -9.44
C ALA A 32 -9.84 -7.12 -9.40
N VAL A 33 -9.88 -6.18 -8.45
CA VAL A 33 -8.83 -5.17 -8.29
C VAL A 33 -7.55 -5.81 -7.75
N VAL A 34 -7.67 -6.76 -6.81
CA VAL A 34 -6.53 -7.53 -6.30
C VAL A 34 -5.88 -8.34 -7.43
N ARG A 35 -6.69 -9.01 -8.26
CA ARG A 35 -6.19 -9.76 -9.42
C ARG A 35 -5.44 -8.87 -10.40
N ALA A 36 -6.03 -7.73 -10.76
CA ALA A 36 -5.40 -6.77 -11.66
C ALA A 36 -4.05 -6.29 -11.11
N ALA A 37 -3.98 -5.98 -9.80
CA ALA A 37 -2.74 -5.56 -9.16
C ALA A 37 -1.67 -6.67 -9.12
N ILE A 38 -2.06 -7.94 -8.88
CA ILE A 38 -1.12 -9.07 -8.91
C ILE A 38 -0.60 -9.30 -10.34
N GLN A 39 -1.45 -9.20 -11.34
CA GLN A 39 -1.09 -9.39 -12.76
C GLN A 39 -0.19 -8.27 -13.29
N THR A 40 -0.23 -7.07 -12.72
CA THR A 40 0.66 -5.96 -13.11
C THR A 40 2.02 -5.99 -12.42
N ILE A 41 2.27 -6.93 -11.49
CA ILE A 41 3.59 -7.09 -10.89
C ILE A 41 4.60 -7.45 -11.98
N LYS A 42 5.70 -6.69 -12.06
CA LYS A 42 6.77 -6.93 -13.02
C LYS A 42 7.34 -8.34 -12.85
N ALA A 43 7.45 -9.07 -13.96
CA ALA A 43 8.08 -10.39 -13.98
C ALA A 43 9.52 -10.32 -13.44
N ALA A 44 9.92 -11.36 -12.70
CA ALA A 44 11.24 -11.46 -12.04
C ALA A 44 11.54 -10.36 -11.00
N THR A 45 10.51 -9.77 -10.40
CA THR A 45 10.68 -8.92 -9.21
C THR A 45 11.28 -9.76 -8.07
N ALA A 46 12.38 -9.28 -7.47
CA ALA A 46 13.03 -9.95 -6.35
C ALA A 46 12.12 -9.96 -5.10
N PRO A 47 12.17 -11.02 -4.28
CA PRO A 47 11.48 -11.05 -2.98
C PRO A 47 11.91 -9.91 -2.07
N GLY A 48 11.00 -9.48 -1.20
CA GLY A 48 11.31 -8.53 -0.12
C GLY A 48 12.03 -9.21 1.04
N ALA A 49 12.11 -8.50 2.17
CA ALA A 49 12.67 -9.04 3.42
C ALA A 49 11.80 -10.17 4.02
N ASP A 50 10.57 -10.33 3.55
CA ASP A 50 9.67 -11.44 3.86
C ASP A 50 10.01 -12.72 3.09
N GLU A 51 10.96 -12.66 2.15
CA GLU A 51 11.41 -13.74 1.27
C GLU A 51 10.28 -14.36 0.42
N VAL A 52 9.12 -13.69 0.34
CA VAL A 52 7.98 -14.16 -0.43
C VAL A 52 8.19 -13.82 -1.90
N SER A 53 8.33 -14.84 -2.74
CA SER A 53 8.43 -14.64 -4.18
C SER A 53 7.09 -14.15 -4.76
N PRO A 54 7.09 -13.09 -5.60
CA PRO A 54 5.89 -12.64 -6.30
C PRO A 54 5.21 -13.72 -7.16
N ALA A 55 5.97 -14.73 -7.61
CA ALA A 55 5.41 -15.87 -8.33
C ALA A 55 4.38 -16.66 -7.51
N LEU A 56 4.52 -16.69 -6.18
CA LEU A 56 3.58 -17.35 -5.27
C LEU A 56 2.24 -16.62 -5.16
N LEU A 57 2.22 -15.30 -5.42
CA LEU A 57 0.99 -14.50 -5.44
C LEU A 57 0.17 -14.79 -6.70
N VAL A 58 0.85 -14.93 -7.84
CA VAL A 58 0.23 -15.27 -9.13
C VAL A 58 -0.35 -16.70 -9.10
N LEU A 59 0.37 -17.66 -8.50
CA LEU A 59 -0.08 -19.05 -8.35
C LEU A 59 -1.35 -19.18 -7.50
N LYS A 60 -1.48 -18.38 -6.44
CA LYS A 60 -2.64 -18.41 -5.54
C LYS A 60 -3.90 -17.82 -6.17
N ASP A 61 -3.78 -16.83 -7.06
CA ASP A 61 -4.93 -16.29 -7.79
C ASP A 61 -5.51 -17.35 -8.75
N ILE A 62 -4.65 -18.11 -9.44
CA ILE A 62 -5.05 -19.20 -10.35
C ILE A 62 -5.77 -20.32 -9.58
N ALA A 63 -5.29 -20.66 -8.38
CA ALA A 63 -5.90 -21.71 -7.56
C ALA A 63 -7.27 -21.33 -6.98
N TYR A 64 -7.57 -20.03 -6.80
CA TYR A 64 -8.87 -19.55 -6.32
C TYR A 64 -9.95 -19.47 -7.43
N THR A 65 -9.55 -19.62 -8.69
CA THR A 65 -10.46 -19.64 -9.86
C THR A 65 -10.94 -21.04 -10.29
N ARG A 66 -10.66 -22.10 -9.50
CA ARG A 66 -11.13 -23.47 -9.75
C ARG A 66 -11.98 -23.97 -8.59
#